data_AF-A0AAD6JNM3-F1
#
_entry.id   AF-A0AAD6JNM3-F1
#
_cell.length_a   1.000
_cell.length_b   1.000
_cell.length_c   1.000
_cell.angle_alpha   90.00
_cell.angle_beta   90.00
_cell.angle_gamma   90.00
#
_symmetry.space_group_name_H-M   'P 1'
#
loop_
_entity.id
_entity.type
_entity.pdbx_description
1 polymer ?
#
loop_
_entity_poly.entity_id
_entity_poly.type
_entity_poly.pdbx_seq_one_letter_code
_entity_poly.pdbx_strand_id
1 'polypeptide(L)'
;MEEMRGDEGVNTWIEELASLVEDSGIRYNGDTIDMTAAPPPPPIFAATGLVESETEMKRERESLKEQVTGFLKSWGEMAVDLGKGCKDIVTQSNLVTEDSFIVQKFGKPMAKASARLKFLNEFLPEDRDPVLAWSVIFSVFVLALAAISINSTDDSLVPLVKKTRVHPPSADRILLPDGRYMAYLEQGVPADRARFSVIAPHSFLSSRLAGIPGVKTSLLHEFGVRLVTYDLPGFGESDPHIIRNLNSSAMDMLYLADAVGVNGKFWVLSYSSGSMHSWAALRYIPDRIAGAGMFAPMINPYEPSMTKEEMRRTWNQWSSRKKLLYFLARKFPKFLAYFYHRSFLSGNHGQIDKWMSQSLGMKDEILIKEPMFEEFWHRDVEESIRQGSTKSFIEEAVLQVSNWGFSIADLQVQRKCQGNGFLLWLQSMISHVECELVGFLGPIHIWQVCEM
;
A
#
# COMPACT_ATOMS: atom_id res chain seq x y z
N MET A 1 7.84 57.79 27.24
CA MET A 1 8.47 57.21 28.45
C MET A 1 8.51 55.72 28.22
N GLU A 2 9.56 55.28 27.52
CA GLU A 2 10.75 54.60 28.10
C GLU A 2 10.37 53.15 28.45
N GLU A 3 10.61 52.14 27.62
CA GLU A 3 11.87 51.59 27.05
C GLU A 3 12.79 50.95 28.11
N MET A 4 12.94 49.62 28.04
CA MET A 4 14.20 48.82 28.08
C MET A 4 13.84 47.31 28.13
N ARG A 5 14.06 46.53 27.05
CA ARG A 5 15.26 45.79 26.61
C ARG A 5 15.51 44.46 27.35
N GLY A 6 15.64 43.37 26.58
CA GLY A 6 16.18 42.07 27.02
C GLY A 6 15.95 40.96 25.98
N ASP A 7 17.05 40.40 25.47
CA ASP A 7 17.25 39.55 24.28
C ASP A 7 16.90 38.05 24.40
N GLU A 8 16.69 37.45 23.21
CA GLU A 8 17.14 36.16 22.63
C GLU A 8 17.12 34.77 23.35
N GLY A 9 16.85 33.73 22.52
CA GLY A 9 17.28 32.31 22.68
C GLY A 9 16.15 31.33 23.06
N VAL A 10 15.50 30.56 22.18
CA VAL A 10 15.93 29.46 21.27
C VAL A 10 16.59 28.26 21.98
N ASN A 11 15.86 27.13 21.97
CA ASN A 11 16.27 25.72 22.09
C ASN A 11 16.88 25.18 23.40
N THR A 12 16.10 24.44 24.20
CA THR A 12 16.63 23.62 25.32
C THR A 12 16.18 22.15 25.33
N TRP A 13 15.51 21.64 24.30
CA TRP A 13 15.15 20.20 24.23
C TRP A 13 16.26 19.30 23.66
N ILE A 14 17.26 19.88 23.00
CA ILE A 14 18.39 19.12 22.41
C ILE A 14 19.49 18.87 23.45
N GLU A 15 19.69 19.77 24.42
CA GLU A 15 20.69 19.59 25.48
C GLU A 15 20.21 18.66 26.61
N GLU A 16 18.90 18.53 26.83
CA GLU A 16 18.35 17.60 27.84
C GLU A 16 18.49 16.13 27.40
N LEU A 17 18.45 15.86 26.09
CA LEU A 17 18.64 14.52 25.51
C LEU A 17 20.11 14.07 25.47
N ALA A 18 21.07 15.00 25.48
CA ALA A 18 22.50 14.68 25.52
C ALA A 18 22.98 14.23 26.92
N SER A 19 22.19 14.50 27.98
CA SER A 19 22.53 14.12 29.36
C SER A 19 22.18 12.68 29.75
N LEU A 20 21.51 11.92 28.87
CA LEU A 20 21.03 10.55 29.14
C LEU A 20 21.92 9.45 28.51
N VAL A 21 23.07 9.79 27.93
CA VAL A 21 23.95 8.83 27.24
C VAL A 21 25.34 8.68 27.87
N GLU A 22 25.69 9.46 28.90
CA GLU A 22 26.91 9.21 29.67
C GLU A 22 26.57 8.52 31.00
N ASP A 23 26.74 7.19 31.01
CA ASP A 23 27.55 6.46 31.99
C ASP A 23 27.04 5.01 32.13
N SER A 24 27.69 4.09 31.43
CA SER A 24 27.70 2.67 31.82
C SER A 24 29.12 2.14 31.76
N GLY A 25 29.96 2.67 32.65
CA GLY A 25 31.24 2.07 32.97
C GLY A 25 31.07 0.71 33.66
N ILE A 26 31.20 -0.39 32.91
CA ILE A 26 31.59 -1.69 33.47
C ILE A 26 32.71 -2.29 32.62
N ARG A 27 33.83 -2.55 33.31
CA ARG A 27 35.11 -3.05 32.81
C ARG A 27 35.02 -4.50 32.36
N TYR A 28 35.67 -4.81 31.23
CA TYR A 28 36.02 -6.16 30.83
C TYR A 28 37.11 -6.73 31.76
N ASN A 29 36.88 -7.92 32.31
CA ASN A 29 37.94 -8.85 32.64
C ASN A 29 37.65 -10.15 31.91
N GLY A 30 38.61 -10.60 31.11
CA GLY A 30 38.56 -11.89 30.44
C GLY A 30 38.89 -13.02 31.41
N ASP A 31 38.35 -14.20 31.10
CA ASP A 31 39.08 -15.45 31.22
C ASP A 31 38.47 -16.50 30.27
N THR A 32 39.38 -17.22 29.62
CA THR A 32 39.20 -18.28 28.64
C THR A 32 38.79 -19.60 29.30
N ILE A 33 37.78 -20.31 28.76
CA ILE A 33 37.76 -21.79 28.77
C ILE A 33 37.16 -22.30 27.45
N ASP A 34 38.00 -23.06 26.74
CA ASP A 34 37.73 -23.88 25.57
C ASP A 34 36.99 -25.17 26.00
N MET A 35 35.99 -25.64 25.23
CA MET A 35 35.68 -27.07 25.13
C MET A 35 34.64 -27.39 24.03
N THR A 36 35.17 -28.04 23.01
CA THR A 36 34.54 -29.00 22.09
C THR A 36 33.54 -29.97 22.74
N ALA A 37 32.35 -30.18 22.15
CA ALA A 37 31.75 -31.51 21.86
C ALA A 37 30.30 -31.37 21.33
N ALA A 38 29.98 -32.15 20.29
CA ALA A 38 28.64 -32.31 19.72
C ALA A 38 27.78 -33.30 20.54
N PRO A 39 26.43 -33.21 20.52
CA PRO A 39 25.57 -34.13 21.26
C PRO A 39 25.25 -35.43 20.46
N PRO A 40 24.97 -36.56 21.13
CA PRO A 40 24.69 -37.85 20.49
C PRO A 40 23.20 -38.01 20.08
N PRO A 41 22.87 -38.96 19.19
CA PRO A 41 21.50 -39.17 18.69
C PRO A 41 20.64 -40.02 19.67
N PRO A 42 19.30 -39.99 19.53
CA PRO A 42 18.40 -40.68 20.46
C PRO A 42 18.29 -42.18 20.18
N PRO A 43 17.93 -43.01 21.19
CA PRO A 43 17.86 -44.45 21.03
C PRO A 43 16.54 -44.92 20.40
N ILE A 44 16.66 -45.92 19.53
CA ILE A 44 15.58 -46.74 18.98
C ILE A 44 15.27 -47.85 19.99
N PHE A 45 14.00 -48.03 20.37
CA PHE A 45 13.55 -49.21 21.08
C PHE A 45 12.56 -50.03 20.24
N ALA A 46 12.92 -51.30 20.09
CA ALA A 46 12.22 -52.32 19.32
C ALA A 46 11.01 -52.89 20.07
N ALA A 47 10.01 -53.29 19.28
CA ALA A 47 8.80 -53.97 19.69
C ALA A 47 9.07 -55.39 20.21
N THR A 48 8.39 -55.76 21.29
CA THR A 48 8.03 -57.16 21.60
C THR A 48 6.61 -57.16 22.17
N GLY A 49 5.75 -58.00 21.58
CA GLY A 49 4.34 -58.12 21.96
C GLY A 49 4.11 -59.18 23.02
N LEU A 50 2.92 -59.14 23.65
CA LEU A 50 2.25 -60.26 24.30
C LEU A 50 0.74 -59.97 24.41
N VAL A 51 -0.03 -60.77 23.67
CA VAL A 51 -1.29 -61.50 23.97
C VAL A 51 -2.38 -60.84 24.84
N GLU A 52 -3.59 -60.94 24.29
CA GLU A 52 -4.93 -60.62 24.81
C GLU A 52 -5.22 -61.06 26.26
N SER A 53 -5.91 -60.17 26.98
CA SER A 53 -6.90 -60.56 27.98
C SER A 53 -8.08 -59.60 27.89
N GLU A 54 -9.20 -60.12 27.45
CA GLU A 54 -10.52 -59.53 27.65
C GLU A 54 -10.77 -59.40 29.15
N THR A 55 -10.90 -58.18 29.63
CA THR A 55 -11.63 -57.91 30.86
C THR A 55 -12.44 -56.66 30.62
N GLU A 56 -13.75 -56.86 30.42
CA GLU A 56 -14.75 -55.80 30.47
C GLU A 56 -14.56 -54.99 31.76
N MET A 57 -14.09 -53.75 31.61
CA MET A 57 -14.38 -52.70 32.57
C MET A 57 -14.84 -51.50 31.77
N LYS A 58 -16.16 -51.28 31.76
CA LYS A 58 -16.84 -50.09 31.25
C LYS A 58 -16.09 -48.84 31.73
N ARG A 59 -15.29 -48.24 30.85
CA ARG A 59 -14.86 -46.86 30.99
C ARG A 59 -15.87 -46.03 30.21
N GLU A 60 -16.85 -45.50 30.93
CA GLU A 60 -17.79 -44.52 30.39
C GLU A 60 -16.97 -43.45 29.67
N ARG A 61 -17.22 -43.27 28.36
CA ARG A 61 -16.84 -42.03 27.69
C ARG A 61 -17.65 -40.96 28.39
N GLU A 62 -16.98 -40.19 29.26
CA GLU A 62 -17.55 -38.98 29.82
C GLU A 62 -18.18 -38.19 28.68
N SER A 63 -19.46 -37.90 28.83
CA SER A 63 -20.22 -37.17 27.83
C SER A 63 -19.54 -35.81 27.63
N LEU A 64 -19.50 -35.28 26.40
CA LEU A 64 -19.06 -33.89 26.14
C LEU A 64 -19.69 -32.90 27.13
N LYS A 65 -20.89 -33.21 27.63
CA LYS A 65 -21.59 -32.46 28.67
C LYS A 65 -20.87 -32.49 30.02
N GLU A 66 -20.30 -33.61 30.43
CA GLU A 66 -19.54 -33.77 31.68
C GLU A 66 -18.19 -33.05 31.60
N GLN A 67 -17.49 -33.13 30.46
CA GLN A 67 -16.28 -32.33 30.22
C GLN A 67 -16.57 -30.82 30.26
N VAL A 68 -17.64 -30.38 29.60
CA VAL A 68 -18.06 -28.96 29.63
C VAL A 68 -18.47 -28.54 31.04
N THR A 69 -19.12 -29.41 31.81
CA THR A 69 -19.51 -29.14 33.20
C THR A 69 -18.29 -29.06 34.12
N GLY A 70 -17.32 -29.96 33.94
CA GLY A 70 -16.04 -29.95 34.67
C GLY A 70 -15.21 -28.71 34.36
N PHE A 71 -15.17 -28.30 33.09
CA PHE A 71 -14.51 -27.07 32.67
C PHE A 71 -15.18 -25.82 33.28
N LEU A 72 -16.51 -25.71 33.20
CA LEU A 72 -17.25 -24.57 33.77
C LEU A 72 -17.11 -24.48 35.29
N LYS A 73 -17.06 -25.63 35.98
CA LYS A 73 -16.83 -25.68 37.43
C LYS A 73 -15.42 -25.21 37.78
N SER A 74 -14.41 -25.72 37.07
CA SER A 74 -13.00 -25.33 37.28
C SER A 74 -12.78 -23.85 36.95
N TRP A 75 -13.45 -23.34 35.92
CA TRP A 75 -13.41 -21.93 35.54
C TRP A 75 -14.07 -21.03 36.60
N GLY A 76 -15.21 -21.45 37.15
CA GLY A 76 -15.87 -20.74 38.25
C GLY A 76 -15.01 -20.70 39.51
N GLU A 77 -14.34 -21.81 39.85
CA GLU A 77 -13.43 -21.90 41.00
C GLU A 77 -12.21 -20.97 40.82
N MET A 78 -11.57 -20.99 39.64
CA MET A 78 -10.49 -20.06 39.30
C MET A 78 -10.91 -18.60 39.34
N ALA A 79 -12.11 -18.26 38.86
CA ALA A 79 -12.61 -16.88 38.88
C ALA A 79 -12.87 -16.38 40.31
N VAL A 80 -13.34 -17.26 41.19
CA VAL A 80 -13.53 -16.95 42.61
C VAL A 80 -12.18 -16.76 43.30
N ASP A 81 -11.19 -17.61 43.02
CA ASP A 81 -9.87 -17.49 43.63
C ASP A 81 -9.07 -16.31 43.09
N LEU A 82 -9.26 -15.93 41.82
CA LEU A 82 -8.76 -14.67 41.28
C LEU A 82 -9.44 -13.46 41.94
N GLY A 83 -10.76 -13.53 42.16
CA GLY A 83 -11.51 -12.49 42.88
C GLY A 83 -11.03 -12.32 44.32
N LYS A 84 -10.74 -13.43 45.02
CA LYS A 84 -10.11 -13.41 46.35
C LYS A 84 -8.69 -12.88 46.30
N GLY A 85 -7.88 -13.31 45.32
CA GLY A 85 -6.51 -12.82 45.13
C GLY A 85 -6.47 -11.31 44.85
N CYS A 86 -7.37 -10.79 44.02
CA CYS A 86 -7.53 -9.36 43.80
C CYS A 86 -8.00 -8.63 45.06
N LYS A 87 -8.94 -9.22 45.82
CA LYS A 87 -9.39 -8.66 47.11
C LYS A 87 -8.25 -8.63 48.12
N ASP A 88 -7.45 -9.68 48.22
CA ASP A 88 -6.32 -9.80 49.14
C ASP A 88 -5.18 -8.89 48.71
N ILE A 89 -4.91 -8.74 47.41
CA ILE A 89 -4.00 -7.72 46.89
C ILE A 89 -4.52 -6.34 47.27
N VAL A 90 -5.79 -6.00 47.06
CA VAL A 90 -6.35 -4.69 47.45
C VAL A 90 -6.36 -4.48 48.97
N THR A 91 -6.45 -5.55 49.76
CA THR A 91 -6.45 -5.47 51.24
C THR A 91 -5.03 -5.44 51.83
N GLN A 92 -4.06 -6.11 51.21
CA GLN A 92 -2.64 -6.14 51.60
C GLN A 92 -1.84 -4.99 51.01
N SER A 93 -2.16 -4.58 49.78
CA SER A 93 -1.59 -3.37 49.19
C SER A 93 -2.39 -2.20 49.73
N ASN A 94 -1.82 -1.56 50.74
CA ASN A 94 -2.23 -0.29 51.33
C ASN A 94 -2.11 0.88 50.31
N LEU A 95 -2.57 0.66 49.06
CA LEU A 95 -2.44 1.51 47.87
C LEU A 95 -3.43 2.68 47.87
N VAL A 96 -4.26 2.80 48.91
CA VAL A 96 -5.06 3.99 49.21
C VAL A 96 -4.55 4.58 50.52
N THR A 97 -3.31 5.05 50.51
CA THR A 97 -2.88 6.15 51.37
C THR A 97 -2.60 7.34 50.46
N GLU A 98 -3.05 8.53 50.85
CA GLU A 98 -3.12 9.74 50.01
C GLU A 98 -1.76 10.26 49.49
N ASP A 99 -0.65 9.59 49.83
CA ASP A 99 0.72 10.04 49.57
C ASP A 99 1.50 9.23 48.51
N SER A 100 0.83 8.41 47.69
CA SER A 100 1.48 7.63 46.61
C SER A 100 1.92 8.50 45.42
N PHE A 101 3.17 8.32 44.95
CA PHE A 101 3.78 9.01 43.81
C PHE A 101 2.96 8.91 42.51
N ILE A 102 2.23 7.81 42.32
CA ILE A 102 1.36 7.58 41.16
C ILE A 102 0.14 8.50 41.20
N VAL A 103 -0.44 8.70 42.39
CA VAL A 103 -1.61 9.57 42.60
C VAL A 103 -1.23 11.04 42.43
N GLN A 104 -0.04 11.46 42.90
CA GLN A 104 0.43 12.84 42.70
C GLN A 104 0.74 13.18 41.23
N LYS A 105 1.41 12.28 40.49
CA LYS A 105 1.86 12.56 39.12
C LYS A 105 0.78 12.30 38.05
N PHE A 106 -0.04 11.28 38.24
CA PHE A 106 -1.06 10.87 37.26
C PHE A 106 -2.50 11.15 37.71
N GLY A 107 -2.74 11.50 38.98
CA GLY A 107 -4.09 11.75 39.49
C GLY A 107 -4.80 12.90 38.79
N LYS A 108 -4.13 14.04 38.54
CA LYS A 108 -4.75 15.19 37.86
C LYS A 108 -5.08 14.92 36.37
N PRO A 109 -4.16 14.36 35.55
CA PRO A 109 -4.47 13.96 34.18
C PRO A 109 -5.55 12.87 34.08
N MET A 110 -5.48 11.87 34.96
CA MET A 110 -6.39 10.72 34.96
C MET A 110 -7.78 11.10 35.47
N ALA A 111 -7.88 12.01 36.45
CA ALA A 111 -9.16 12.62 36.86
C ALA A 111 -9.79 13.47 35.75
N LYS A 112 -8.98 14.19 34.96
CA LYS A 112 -9.46 14.99 33.82
C LYS A 112 -9.93 14.11 32.65
N ALA A 113 -9.24 13.00 32.38
CA ALA A 113 -9.66 12.01 31.40
C ALA A 113 -10.91 11.24 31.87
N SER A 114 -10.94 10.81 33.13
CA SER A 114 -12.10 10.17 33.78
C SER A 114 -13.33 11.08 33.76
N ALA A 115 -13.18 12.36 34.07
CA ALA A 115 -14.27 13.33 34.00
C ALA A 115 -14.82 13.51 32.57
N ARG A 116 -13.97 13.41 31.54
CA ARG A 116 -14.39 13.43 30.13
C ARG A 116 -15.03 12.14 29.65
N LEU A 117 -14.76 11.02 30.31
CA LEU A 117 -15.30 9.70 29.98
C LEU A 117 -16.47 9.29 30.89
N LYS A 118 -16.85 10.13 31.88
CA LYS A 118 -18.00 9.89 32.77
C LYS A 118 -19.31 9.66 32.03
N PHE A 119 -19.51 10.23 30.84
CA PHE A 119 -20.70 9.99 30.03
C PHE A 119 -20.85 8.51 29.64
N LEU A 120 -19.74 7.75 29.57
CA LEU A 120 -19.80 6.32 29.26
C LEU A 120 -20.42 5.50 30.40
N ASN A 121 -20.47 6.05 31.63
CA ASN A 121 -21.13 5.41 32.76
C ASN A 121 -22.66 5.38 32.60
N GLU A 122 -23.24 6.21 31.74
CA GLU A 122 -24.69 6.18 31.43
C GLU A 122 -25.09 4.91 30.66
N PHE A 123 -24.13 4.21 30.06
CA PHE A 123 -24.35 2.95 29.36
C PHE A 123 -24.14 1.71 30.24
N LEU A 124 -23.79 1.91 31.52
CA LEU A 124 -23.65 0.83 32.50
C LEU A 124 -25.01 0.57 33.17
N PRO A 125 -25.38 -0.69 33.45
CA PRO A 125 -26.58 -1.00 34.21
C PRO A 125 -26.51 -0.37 35.61
N GLU A 126 -27.61 0.26 36.05
CA GLU A 126 -27.68 1.18 37.20
C GLU A 126 -27.19 0.61 38.55
N ASP A 127 -27.10 -0.71 38.68
CA ASP A 127 -26.80 -1.39 39.96
C ASP A 127 -25.32 -1.78 40.17
N ARG A 128 -24.37 -1.23 39.42
CA ARG A 128 -22.94 -1.58 39.58
C ARG A 128 -22.00 -0.39 39.71
N ASP A 129 -21.03 -0.52 40.62
CA ASP A 129 -19.92 0.43 40.78
C ASP A 129 -19.18 0.59 39.43
N PRO A 130 -19.10 1.82 38.88
CA PRO A 130 -18.47 2.08 37.59
C PRO A 130 -17.04 1.57 37.47
N VAL A 131 -16.26 1.62 38.56
CA VAL A 131 -14.86 1.16 38.56
C VAL A 131 -14.80 -0.35 38.35
N LEU A 132 -15.68 -1.08 39.04
CA LEU A 132 -15.80 -2.52 38.92
C LEU A 132 -16.28 -2.91 37.52
N ALA A 133 -17.30 -2.24 36.99
CA ALA A 133 -17.84 -2.53 35.66
C ALA A 133 -16.82 -2.29 34.54
N TRP A 134 -16.10 -1.17 34.56
CA TRP A 134 -15.04 -0.89 33.57
C TRP A 134 -13.86 -1.84 33.67
N SER A 135 -13.47 -2.24 34.88
CA SER A 135 -12.40 -3.23 35.07
C SER A 135 -12.76 -4.59 34.46
N VAL A 136 -14.02 -5.01 34.58
CA VAL A 136 -14.54 -6.24 33.97
C VAL A 136 -14.58 -6.12 32.44
N ILE A 137 -15.12 -5.01 31.91
CA ILE A 137 -15.16 -4.77 30.45
C ILE A 137 -13.74 -4.78 29.86
N PHE A 138 -12.79 -4.10 30.51
CA PHE A 138 -11.41 -4.07 30.06
C PHE A 138 -10.76 -5.47 30.11
N SER A 139 -11.01 -6.22 31.18
CA SER A 139 -10.49 -7.59 31.32
C SER A 139 -11.08 -8.54 30.29
N VAL A 140 -12.39 -8.46 30.03
CA VAL A 140 -13.06 -9.24 28.97
C VAL A 140 -12.55 -8.83 27.59
N PHE A 141 -12.30 -7.54 27.35
CA PHE A 141 -11.71 -7.06 26.10
C PHE A 141 -10.29 -7.59 25.88
N VAL A 142 -9.44 -7.58 26.91
CA VAL A 142 -8.09 -8.16 26.86
C VAL A 142 -8.14 -9.68 26.65
N LEU A 143 -9.04 -10.39 27.34
CA LEU A 143 -9.23 -11.83 27.17
C LEU A 143 -9.78 -12.19 25.79
N ALA A 144 -10.70 -11.38 25.23
CA ALA A 144 -11.18 -11.54 23.87
C ALA A 144 -10.05 -11.32 22.84
N LEU A 145 -9.20 -10.30 23.04
CA LEU A 145 -8.02 -10.07 22.20
C LEU A 145 -7.00 -11.23 22.30
N ALA A 146 -6.79 -11.77 23.50
CA ALA A 146 -5.92 -12.92 23.72
C ALA A 146 -6.51 -14.19 23.08
N ALA A 147 -7.81 -14.43 23.24
CA ALA A 147 -8.50 -15.56 22.62
C ALA A 147 -8.49 -15.47 21.10
N ILE A 148 -8.68 -14.29 20.50
CA ILE A 148 -8.53 -14.08 19.05
C ILE A 148 -7.08 -14.34 18.62
N SER A 149 -6.09 -13.92 19.42
CA SER A 149 -4.67 -14.15 19.13
C SER A 149 -4.27 -15.63 19.22
N ILE A 150 -4.86 -16.39 20.15
CA ILE A 150 -4.62 -17.83 20.32
C ILE A 150 -5.45 -18.67 19.34
N ASN A 151 -6.66 -18.24 18.99
CA ASN A 151 -7.47 -18.90 17.97
C ASN A 151 -6.99 -18.60 16.53
N SER A 152 -5.99 -17.72 16.40
CA SER A 152 -5.24 -17.53 15.16
C SER A 152 -4.14 -18.59 14.96
N THR A 153 -3.87 -19.41 15.99
CA THR A 153 -2.93 -20.55 15.93
C THR A 153 -3.65 -21.89 15.80
N ASP A 154 -4.73 -21.94 15.01
CA ASP A 154 -5.26 -23.20 14.50
C ASP A 154 -4.61 -23.49 13.15
N ASP A 155 -4.15 -24.73 12.97
CA ASP A 155 -3.31 -25.25 11.88
C ASP A 155 -3.97 -25.11 10.48
N SER A 156 -4.05 -23.88 9.97
CA SER A 156 -4.09 -23.68 8.53
C SER A 156 -2.66 -23.87 8.02
N LEU A 157 -2.46 -24.73 7.02
CA LEU A 157 -1.23 -24.82 6.23
C LEU A 157 -0.87 -23.42 5.75
N VAL A 158 -0.07 -22.69 6.53
CA VAL A 158 0.31 -21.31 6.22
C VAL A 158 1.06 -21.38 4.90
N PRO A 159 0.54 -20.77 3.82
CA PRO A 159 1.26 -20.75 2.56
C PRO A 159 2.65 -20.20 2.83
N LEU A 160 3.69 -20.91 2.39
CA LEU A 160 5.07 -20.50 2.56
C LEU A 160 5.21 -19.07 2.04
N VAL A 161 5.34 -18.10 2.95
CA VAL A 161 5.39 -16.68 2.59
C VAL A 161 6.68 -16.45 1.81
N LYS A 162 6.53 -16.21 0.50
CA LYS A 162 7.66 -16.02 -0.41
C LYS A 162 8.29 -14.65 -0.10
N LYS A 163 9.58 -14.62 0.20
CA LYS A 163 10.29 -13.34 0.45
C LYS A 163 10.58 -12.63 -0.88
N THR A 164 10.51 -11.30 -0.86
CA THR A 164 10.94 -10.48 -1.99
C THR A 164 12.46 -10.53 -2.12
N ARG A 165 12.95 -10.42 -3.36
CA ARG A 165 14.37 -10.45 -3.68
C ARG A 165 14.77 -9.22 -4.49
N VAL A 166 15.99 -8.73 -4.24
CA VAL A 166 16.61 -7.71 -5.08
C VAL A 166 17.51 -8.43 -6.07
N HIS A 167 17.19 -8.32 -7.35
CA HIS A 167 17.97 -8.91 -8.44
C HIS A 167 19.14 -8.00 -8.82
N PRO A 168 20.20 -8.49 -9.49
CA PRO A 168 21.21 -7.61 -10.06
C PRO A 168 20.58 -6.56 -11.00
N PRO A 169 21.15 -5.33 -11.08
CA PRO A 169 20.74 -4.35 -12.08
C PRO A 169 20.87 -4.92 -13.49
N SER A 170 19.86 -4.72 -14.33
CA SER A 170 19.84 -5.26 -15.69
C SER A 170 19.15 -4.34 -16.69
N ALA A 171 18.81 -3.10 -16.30
CA ALA A 171 18.13 -2.16 -17.18
C ALA A 171 19.08 -1.57 -18.22
N ASP A 172 18.57 -1.38 -19.43
CA ASP A 172 19.09 -0.33 -20.30
C ASP A 172 18.69 1.03 -19.72
N ARG A 173 19.58 2.03 -19.84
CA ARG A 173 19.38 3.35 -19.24
C ARG A 173 19.68 4.46 -20.23
N ILE A 174 18.88 5.50 -20.18
CA ILE A 174 19.13 6.77 -20.87
C ILE A 174 19.36 7.88 -19.85
N LEU A 175 20.17 8.87 -20.21
CA LEU A 175 20.33 10.09 -19.45
C LEU A 175 19.34 11.14 -19.94
N LEU A 176 18.46 11.60 -19.05
CA LEU A 176 17.50 12.65 -19.34
C LEU A 176 18.16 14.04 -19.30
N PRO A 177 17.57 15.07 -19.94
CA PRO A 177 18.12 16.42 -19.97
C PRO A 177 18.31 17.06 -18.58
N ASP A 178 17.56 16.62 -17.58
CA ASP A 178 17.66 17.09 -16.20
C ASP A 178 18.68 16.32 -15.34
N GLY A 179 19.44 15.40 -15.96
CA GLY A 179 20.50 14.64 -15.32
C GLY A 179 20.05 13.33 -14.65
N ARG A 180 18.75 13.03 -14.63
CA ARG A 180 18.24 11.73 -14.15
C ARG A 180 18.52 10.62 -15.15
N TYR A 181 18.80 9.43 -14.65
CA TYR A 181 18.73 8.23 -15.46
C TYR A 181 17.33 7.63 -15.46
N MET A 182 16.88 7.23 -16.65
CA MET A 182 15.65 6.46 -16.82
C MET A 182 15.99 5.05 -17.29
N ALA A 183 15.50 4.05 -16.56
CA ALA A 183 15.60 2.64 -16.92
C ALA A 183 14.44 2.23 -17.83
N TYR A 184 14.75 1.45 -18.86
CA TYR A 184 13.77 1.00 -19.85
C TYR A 184 14.05 -0.43 -20.34
N LEU A 185 13.09 -0.99 -21.07
CA LEU A 185 13.16 -2.30 -21.70
C LEU A 185 12.52 -2.23 -23.08
N GLU A 186 13.20 -2.84 -24.07
CA GLU A 186 12.66 -3.01 -25.41
C GLU A 186 12.26 -4.47 -25.68
N GLN A 187 11.12 -4.66 -26.33
CA GLN A 187 10.60 -5.97 -26.73
C GLN A 187 10.01 -5.91 -28.15
N GLY A 188 10.03 -7.05 -28.85
CA GLY A 188 9.51 -7.16 -30.22
C GLY A 188 10.57 -6.88 -31.28
N VAL A 189 10.19 -6.24 -32.38
CA VAL A 189 11.13 -5.99 -33.50
C VAL A 189 12.04 -4.79 -33.23
N PRO A 190 13.27 -4.79 -33.77
CA PRO A 190 14.16 -3.63 -33.70
C PRO A 190 13.61 -2.43 -34.48
N ALA A 191 14.14 -1.24 -34.18
CA ALA A 191 13.68 0.05 -34.70
C ALA A 191 13.59 0.12 -36.23
N ASP A 192 14.56 -0.47 -36.94
CA ASP A 192 14.67 -0.49 -38.40
C ASP A 192 13.58 -1.33 -39.08
N ARG A 193 12.93 -2.25 -38.34
CA ARG A 193 11.87 -3.14 -38.84
C ARG A 193 10.51 -2.87 -38.22
N ALA A 194 10.43 -1.93 -37.29
CA ALA A 194 9.20 -1.62 -36.59
C ALA A 194 8.18 -0.95 -37.52
N ARG A 195 7.02 -1.59 -37.67
CA ARG A 195 5.83 -0.98 -38.28
C ARG A 195 5.19 0.01 -37.33
N PHE A 196 5.18 -0.33 -36.04
CA PHE A 196 4.63 0.49 -34.97
C PHE A 196 5.62 0.57 -33.81
N SER A 197 5.93 1.79 -33.38
CA SER A 197 6.58 2.03 -32.09
C SER A 197 5.51 2.28 -31.04
N VAL A 198 5.56 1.52 -29.95
CA VAL A 198 4.60 1.58 -28.84
C VAL A 198 5.38 1.87 -27.56
N ILE A 199 5.00 2.91 -26.83
CA ILE A 199 5.54 3.21 -25.51
C ILE A 199 4.48 2.94 -24.46
N ALA A 200 4.83 2.19 -23.42
CA ALA A 200 3.90 1.74 -22.41
C ALA A 200 4.35 2.15 -20.99
N PRO A 201 3.72 3.17 -20.38
CA PRO A 201 3.92 3.47 -18.97
C PRO A 201 3.30 2.36 -18.10
N HIS A 202 4.03 1.92 -17.08
CA HIS A 202 3.53 0.92 -16.15
C HIS A 202 2.51 1.50 -15.15
N SER A 203 1.78 0.62 -14.48
CA SER A 203 0.82 0.98 -13.43
C SER A 203 1.49 1.15 -12.06
N PHE A 204 0.71 1.59 -11.07
CA PHE A 204 1.09 1.52 -9.67
C PHE A 204 1.49 0.10 -9.26
N LEU A 205 2.60 -0.02 -8.50
CA LEU A 205 3.19 -1.30 -8.11
C LEU A 205 3.55 -2.20 -9.30
N SER A 206 4.27 -1.62 -10.25
CA SER A 206 4.75 -2.29 -11.46
C SER A 206 6.05 -1.63 -11.93
N SER A 207 6.68 -2.19 -12.95
CA SER A 207 7.98 -1.75 -13.48
C SER A 207 8.01 -1.87 -15.01
N ARG A 208 9.16 -1.54 -15.60
CA ARG A 208 9.46 -1.79 -17.02
C ARG A 208 9.28 -3.25 -17.43
N LEU A 209 9.36 -4.20 -16.49
CA LEU A 209 9.28 -5.64 -16.80
C LEU A 209 7.85 -6.11 -17.11
N ALA A 210 6.83 -5.33 -16.76
CA ALA A 210 5.43 -5.72 -16.95
C ALA A 210 5.03 -5.97 -18.41
N GLY A 211 5.72 -5.33 -19.37
CA GLY A 211 5.37 -5.43 -20.78
C GLY A 211 3.89 -5.10 -21.03
N ILE A 212 3.23 -5.92 -21.84
CA ILE A 212 1.77 -5.92 -21.97
C ILE A 212 1.27 -7.26 -21.41
N PRO A 213 0.54 -7.27 -20.28
CA PRO A 213 0.05 -8.51 -19.67
C PRO A 213 -0.69 -9.39 -20.68
N GLY A 214 -0.29 -10.66 -20.76
CA GLY A 214 -0.88 -11.66 -21.66
C GLY A 214 -0.42 -11.61 -23.12
N VAL A 215 0.36 -10.60 -23.54
CA VAL A 215 0.91 -10.52 -24.89
C VAL A 215 2.29 -11.15 -24.92
N LYS A 216 2.45 -12.15 -25.80
CA LYS A 216 3.74 -12.83 -26.02
C LYS A 216 4.61 -12.00 -26.96
N THR A 217 5.93 -12.04 -26.76
CA THR A 217 6.91 -11.38 -27.65
C THR A 217 6.77 -11.82 -29.11
N SER A 218 6.40 -13.09 -29.37
CA SER A 218 6.13 -13.59 -30.73
C SER A 218 5.04 -12.81 -31.46
N LEU A 219 4.02 -12.35 -30.74
CA LEU A 219 2.94 -11.53 -31.30
C LEU A 219 3.45 -10.14 -31.66
N LEU A 220 4.32 -9.55 -30.83
CA LEU A 220 4.98 -8.28 -31.16
C LEU A 220 5.79 -8.41 -32.46
N HIS A 221 6.49 -9.53 -32.65
CA HIS A 221 7.21 -9.81 -33.89
C HIS A 221 6.30 -9.95 -35.10
N GLU A 222 5.23 -10.74 -34.98
CA GLU A 222 4.26 -10.98 -36.06
C GLU A 222 3.62 -9.67 -36.56
N PHE A 223 3.26 -8.77 -35.64
CA PHE A 223 2.65 -7.49 -35.99
C PHE A 223 3.67 -6.38 -36.31
N GLY A 224 4.98 -6.66 -36.17
CA GLY A 224 6.03 -5.67 -36.38
C GLY A 224 6.00 -4.53 -35.36
N VAL A 225 5.67 -4.85 -34.11
CA VAL A 225 5.60 -3.89 -33.00
C VAL A 225 6.95 -3.86 -32.27
N ARG A 226 7.47 -2.66 -32.07
CA ARG A 226 8.52 -2.36 -31.09
C ARG A 226 7.85 -1.80 -29.85
N LEU A 227 7.87 -2.54 -28.76
CA LEU A 227 7.35 -2.14 -27.47
C LEU A 227 8.49 -1.62 -26.59
N VAL A 228 8.33 -0.41 -26.06
CA VAL A 228 9.25 0.20 -25.11
C VAL A 228 8.50 0.46 -23.80
N THR A 229 8.94 -0.16 -22.73
CA THR A 229 8.45 0.07 -21.36
C THR A 229 9.54 0.73 -20.54
N TYR A 230 9.18 1.50 -19.52
CA TYR A 230 10.15 2.22 -18.71
C TYR A 230 9.71 2.31 -17.26
N ASP A 231 10.69 2.37 -16.36
CA ASP A 231 10.47 2.59 -14.94
C ASP A 231 10.12 4.06 -14.71
N LEU A 232 8.96 4.32 -14.10
CA LEU A 232 8.56 5.65 -13.67
C LEU A 232 9.58 6.25 -12.69
N PRO A 233 9.66 7.59 -12.55
CA PRO A 233 10.64 8.21 -11.65
C PRO A 233 10.61 7.64 -10.23
N GLY A 234 11.73 7.09 -9.77
CA GLY A 234 11.90 6.48 -8.45
C GLY A 234 11.28 5.08 -8.29
N PHE A 235 11.01 4.40 -9.40
CA PHE A 235 10.68 2.98 -9.49
C PHE A 235 11.83 2.23 -10.16
N GLY A 236 11.95 0.93 -9.91
CA GLY A 236 12.96 0.08 -10.55
C GLY A 236 14.36 0.68 -10.50
N GLU A 237 14.99 0.82 -11.66
CA GLU A 237 16.35 1.36 -11.82
C GLU A 237 16.38 2.84 -12.29
N SER A 238 15.22 3.51 -12.31
CA SER A 238 15.08 4.93 -12.64
C SER A 238 15.31 5.84 -11.43
N ASP A 239 15.97 6.97 -11.66
CA ASP A 239 16.19 7.97 -10.62
C ASP A 239 14.87 8.68 -10.23
N PRO A 240 14.71 9.09 -8.97
CA PRO A 240 13.54 9.84 -8.52
C PRO A 240 13.50 11.25 -9.11
N HIS A 241 12.30 11.77 -9.34
CA HIS A 241 12.10 13.15 -9.82
C HIS A 241 11.44 14.01 -8.73
N ILE A 242 12.17 15.01 -8.24
CA ILE A 242 11.75 15.85 -7.11
C ILE A 242 10.50 16.70 -7.42
N ILE A 243 10.33 17.15 -8.67
CA ILE A 243 9.25 18.07 -9.08
C ILE A 243 8.30 17.36 -10.06
N ARG A 244 8.00 16.10 -9.78
CA ARG A 244 7.18 15.24 -10.63
C ARG A 244 5.75 15.77 -10.77
N ASN A 245 5.27 15.82 -12.01
CA ASN A 245 3.88 16.09 -12.36
C ASN A 245 3.52 15.40 -13.70
N LEU A 246 2.29 15.57 -14.18
CA LEU A 246 1.86 14.94 -15.44
C LEU A 246 2.57 15.53 -16.67
N ASN A 247 2.90 16.82 -16.68
CA ASN A 247 3.69 17.41 -17.76
C ASN A 247 5.10 16.78 -17.81
N SER A 248 5.80 16.71 -16.66
CA SER A 248 7.11 16.07 -16.60
C SER A 248 7.03 14.59 -17.01
N SER A 249 5.94 13.90 -16.69
CA SER A 249 5.72 12.52 -17.15
C SER A 249 5.58 12.41 -18.66
N ALA A 250 4.93 13.36 -19.33
CA ALA A 250 4.83 13.37 -20.79
C ALA A 250 6.19 13.68 -21.43
N MET A 251 6.95 14.61 -20.85
CA MET A 251 8.31 14.93 -21.31
C MET A 251 9.27 13.76 -21.13
N ASP A 252 9.18 13.04 -20.01
CA ASP A 252 9.95 11.80 -19.77
C ASP A 252 9.69 10.76 -20.88
N MET A 253 8.44 10.58 -21.28
CA MET A 253 8.06 9.68 -22.38
C MET A 253 8.58 10.18 -23.74
N LEU A 254 8.57 11.50 -23.97
CA LEU A 254 9.13 12.12 -25.17
C LEU A 254 10.64 11.90 -25.27
N TYR A 255 11.37 12.17 -24.19
CA TYR A 255 12.82 11.99 -24.15
C TYR A 255 13.21 10.53 -24.31
N LEU A 256 12.43 9.61 -23.75
CA LEU A 256 12.60 8.19 -24.00
C LEU A 256 12.43 7.86 -25.48
N ALA A 257 11.35 8.33 -26.11
CA ALA A 257 11.09 8.11 -27.53
C ALA A 257 12.26 8.60 -28.39
N ASP A 258 12.77 9.80 -28.12
CA ASP A 258 13.89 10.38 -28.85
C ASP A 258 15.19 9.61 -28.64
N ALA A 259 15.49 9.24 -27.39
CA ALA A 259 16.72 8.53 -27.04
C ALA A 259 16.78 7.11 -27.65
N VAL A 260 15.64 6.42 -27.75
CA VAL A 260 15.56 5.09 -28.37
C VAL A 260 15.36 5.15 -29.89
N GLY A 261 15.42 6.35 -30.50
CA GLY A 261 15.41 6.53 -31.96
C GLY A 261 14.03 6.47 -32.61
N VAL A 262 12.96 6.83 -31.90
CA VAL A 262 11.61 6.96 -32.45
C VAL A 262 11.46 8.33 -33.13
N ASN A 263 11.89 8.41 -34.40
CA ASN A 263 11.92 9.66 -35.16
C ASN A 263 10.53 10.21 -35.56
N GLY A 264 9.47 9.41 -35.42
CA GLY A 264 8.11 9.76 -35.83
C GLY A 264 7.13 9.85 -34.66
N LYS A 265 5.85 9.63 -34.98
CA LYS A 265 4.81 9.43 -33.96
C LYS A 265 4.84 8.00 -33.43
N PHE A 266 4.50 7.84 -32.15
CA PHE A 266 4.37 6.53 -31.52
C PHE A 266 3.01 6.34 -30.87
N TRP A 267 2.64 5.08 -30.66
CA TRP A 267 1.44 4.71 -29.94
C TRP A 267 1.71 4.67 -28.44
N VAL A 268 0.75 5.11 -27.64
CA VAL A 268 0.81 4.95 -26.18
C VAL A 268 -0.13 3.82 -25.77
N LEU A 269 0.37 2.88 -24.98
CA LEU A 269 -0.43 1.79 -24.47
C LEU A 269 -0.37 1.74 -22.95
N SER A 270 -1.50 1.76 -22.26
CA SER A 270 -1.50 1.79 -20.81
C SER A 270 -2.59 0.95 -20.19
N TYR A 271 -2.30 0.44 -19.01
CA TYR A 271 -3.24 -0.26 -18.16
C TYR A 271 -3.52 0.58 -16.90
N SER A 272 -4.74 0.55 -16.38
CA SER A 272 -5.10 1.05 -15.04
C SER A 272 -4.60 2.47 -14.75
N SER A 273 -3.74 2.64 -13.73
CA SER A 273 -3.16 3.92 -13.33
C SER A 273 -2.15 4.47 -14.35
N GLY A 274 -1.55 3.61 -15.18
CA GLY A 274 -0.70 4.02 -16.29
C GLY A 274 -1.43 4.94 -17.29
N SER A 275 -2.76 4.87 -17.35
CA SER A 275 -3.58 5.75 -18.20
C SER A 275 -3.43 7.23 -17.90
N MET A 276 -3.08 7.63 -16.67
CA MET A 276 -2.81 9.04 -16.36
C MET A 276 -1.63 9.59 -17.18
N HIS A 277 -0.59 8.76 -17.36
CA HIS A 277 0.58 9.11 -18.17
C HIS A 277 0.22 9.17 -19.65
N SER A 278 -0.69 8.30 -20.12
CA SER A 278 -1.24 8.38 -21.48
C SER A 278 -2.07 9.65 -21.70
N TRP A 279 -2.93 10.01 -20.76
CA TRP A 279 -3.69 11.28 -20.82
C TRP A 279 -2.75 12.48 -20.85
N ALA A 280 -1.69 12.45 -20.04
CA ALA A 280 -0.67 13.48 -20.04
C ALA A 280 0.07 13.56 -21.40
N ALA A 281 0.44 12.43 -21.98
CA ALA A 281 1.09 12.38 -23.29
C ALA A 281 0.20 12.98 -24.39
N LEU A 282 -1.08 12.59 -24.41
CA LEU A 282 -2.09 13.15 -25.32
C LEU A 282 -2.25 14.67 -25.16
N ARG A 283 -2.08 15.18 -23.94
CA ARG A 283 -2.21 16.62 -23.64
C ARG A 283 -0.99 17.44 -24.00
N TYR A 284 0.20 16.96 -23.66
CA TYR A 284 1.42 17.77 -23.64
C TYR A 284 2.34 17.50 -24.83
N ILE A 285 2.26 16.33 -25.44
CA ILE A 285 3.04 15.96 -26.64
C ILE A 285 2.17 15.41 -27.78
N PRO A 286 0.98 16.00 -28.07
CA PRO A 286 0.03 15.44 -29.05
C PRO A 286 0.64 15.22 -30.44
N ASP A 287 1.60 16.07 -30.83
CA ASP A 287 2.28 15.98 -32.13
C ASP A 287 3.16 14.74 -32.28
N ARG A 288 3.54 14.10 -31.17
CA ARG A 288 4.35 12.89 -31.14
C ARG A 288 3.52 11.63 -30.93
N ILE A 289 2.22 11.75 -30.67
CA ILE A 289 1.35 10.60 -30.43
C ILE A 289 0.58 10.23 -31.70
N ALA A 290 0.74 8.99 -32.15
CA ALA A 290 0.01 8.42 -33.28
C ALA A 290 -1.41 8.02 -32.89
N GLY A 291 -1.59 7.58 -31.64
CA GLY A 291 -2.84 7.13 -31.06
C GLY A 291 -2.59 6.57 -29.65
N ALA A 292 -3.66 6.32 -28.90
CA ALA A 292 -3.56 5.73 -27.57
C ALA A 292 -4.53 4.55 -27.40
N GLY A 293 -4.06 3.48 -26.76
CA GLY A 293 -4.87 2.36 -26.29
C GLY A 293 -4.84 2.28 -24.77
N MET A 294 -6.00 2.28 -24.13
CA MET A 294 -6.11 2.25 -22.67
C MET A 294 -7.01 1.11 -22.19
N PHE A 295 -6.48 0.27 -21.30
CA PHE A 295 -7.16 -0.89 -20.74
C PHE A 295 -7.46 -0.69 -19.26
N ALA A 296 -8.73 -0.85 -18.89
CA ALA A 296 -9.24 -0.55 -17.54
C ALA A 296 -8.76 0.82 -17.01
N PRO A 297 -8.87 1.90 -17.80
CA PRO A 297 -8.25 3.17 -17.45
C PRO A 297 -8.77 3.72 -16.13
N MET A 298 -7.86 4.27 -15.35
CA MET A 298 -8.22 5.07 -14.19
C MET A 298 -8.45 6.53 -14.59
N ILE A 299 -9.49 7.12 -14.00
CA ILE A 299 -9.75 8.57 -14.02
C ILE A 299 -9.67 9.11 -12.58
N ASN A 300 -9.32 10.39 -12.43
CA ASN A 300 -9.31 11.03 -11.13
C ASN A 300 -10.73 10.96 -10.51
N PRO A 301 -10.91 10.31 -9.34
CA PRO A 301 -12.23 10.17 -8.71
C PRO A 301 -12.76 11.49 -8.09
N TYR A 302 -12.00 12.57 -8.25
CA TYR A 302 -12.33 13.93 -7.86
C TYR A 302 -12.28 14.91 -9.04
N GLU A 303 -12.36 14.41 -10.27
CA GLU A 303 -12.36 15.22 -11.48
C GLU A 303 -13.48 16.28 -11.43
N PRO A 304 -13.17 17.59 -11.56
CA PRO A 304 -14.19 18.66 -11.44
C PRO A 304 -15.31 18.56 -12.47
N SER A 305 -15.08 17.95 -13.63
CA SER A 305 -16.10 17.77 -14.66
C SER A 305 -17.11 16.66 -14.34
N MET A 306 -16.86 15.81 -13.35
CA MET A 306 -17.81 14.75 -12.95
C MET A 306 -19.01 15.31 -12.21
N THR A 307 -20.19 14.82 -12.57
CA THR A 307 -21.42 15.04 -11.79
C THR A 307 -21.34 14.35 -10.43
N LYS A 308 -22.15 14.82 -9.47
CA LYS A 308 -22.23 14.20 -8.13
C LYS A 308 -22.65 12.72 -8.19
N GLU A 309 -23.50 12.35 -9.14
CA GLU A 309 -23.96 10.97 -9.29
C GLU A 309 -22.89 10.08 -9.92
N GLU A 310 -22.13 10.57 -10.92
CA GLU A 310 -20.97 9.85 -11.47
C GLU A 310 -19.93 9.59 -10.39
N MET A 311 -19.58 10.63 -9.63
CA MET A 311 -18.67 10.49 -8.50
C MET A 311 -19.21 9.46 -7.50
N ARG A 312 -20.49 9.57 -7.08
CA ARG A 312 -21.09 8.61 -6.14
C ARG A 312 -21.02 7.16 -6.66
N ARG A 313 -21.29 6.92 -7.94
CA ARG A 313 -21.20 5.60 -8.58
C ARG A 313 -19.78 5.07 -8.59
N THR A 314 -18.81 5.87 -8.99
CA THR A 314 -17.38 5.50 -8.97
C THR A 314 -16.93 5.10 -7.57
N TRP A 315 -17.28 5.91 -6.56
CA TRP A 315 -16.94 5.59 -5.18
C TRP A 315 -17.68 4.34 -4.69
N ASN A 316 -18.96 4.14 -5.00
CA ASN A 316 -19.74 3.00 -4.51
C ASN A 316 -19.17 1.65 -4.94
N GLN A 317 -18.56 1.55 -6.13
CA GLN A 317 -17.93 0.33 -6.63
C GLN A 317 -16.64 -0.04 -5.88
N TRP A 318 -16.05 0.88 -5.12
CA TRP A 318 -14.76 0.65 -4.47
C TRP A 318 -14.90 0.10 -3.05
N SER A 319 -13.99 -0.81 -2.69
CA SER A 319 -13.86 -1.33 -1.34
C SER A 319 -13.55 -0.21 -0.33
N SER A 320 -13.98 -0.37 0.92
CA SER A 320 -13.71 0.60 1.99
C SER A 320 -12.22 0.88 2.17
N ARG A 321 -11.38 -0.13 1.96
CA ARG A 321 -9.92 0.00 1.96
C ARG A 321 -9.43 0.91 0.84
N LYS A 322 -9.86 0.69 -0.40
CA LYS A 322 -9.49 1.54 -1.54
C LYS A 322 -9.95 2.98 -1.31
N LYS A 323 -11.18 3.19 -0.82
CA LYS A 323 -11.70 4.51 -0.47
C LYS A 323 -10.80 5.24 0.55
N LEU A 324 -10.40 4.54 1.61
CA LEU A 324 -9.51 5.07 2.63
C LEU A 324 -8.16 5.47 2.04
N LEU A 325 -7.54 4.63 1.21
CA LEU A 325 -6.24 4.91 0.62
C LEU A 325 -6.28 6.15 -0.30
N TYR A 326 -7.32 6.31 -1.12
CA TYR A 326 -7.48 7.51 -1.96
C TYR A 326 -7.76 8.77 -1.13
N PHE A 327 -8.55 8.66 -0.06
CA PHE A 327 -8.74 9.76 0.89
C PHE A 327 -7.43 10.18 1.54
N LEU A 328 -6.62 9.21 2.00
CA LEU A 328 -5.30 9.46 2.59
C LEU A 328 -4.36 10.08 1.55
N ALA A 329 -4.32 9.58 0.31
CA ALA A 329 -3.53 10.18 -0.76
C ALA A 329 -3.86 11.66 -0.95
N ARG A 330 -5.15 12.02 -0.89
CA ARG A 330 -5.60 13.40 -1.11
C ARG A 330 -5.36 14.33 0.09
N LYS A 331 -5.55 13.85 1.32
CA LYS A 331 -5.57 14.69 2.52
C LYS A 331 -4.35 14.54 3.41
N PHE A 332 -3.82 13.33 3.52
CA PHE A 332 -2.78 12.96 4.47
C PHE A 332 -1.78 11.95 3.86
N PRO A 333 -1.11 12.29 2.74
CA PRO A 333 -0.35 11.32 1.94
C PRO A 333 0.77 10.63 2.71
N LYS A 334 1.37 11.30 3.71
CA LYS A 334 2.41 10.71 4.57
C LYS A 334 1.95 9.45 5.33
N PHE A 335 0.65 9.32 5.62
CA PHE A 335 0.12 8.14 6.31
C PHE A 335 0.09 6.89 5.42
N LEU A 336 0.15 7.04 4.09
CA LEU A 336 0.24 5.90 3.18
C LEU A 336 1.50 5.06 3.40
N ALA A 337 2.61 5.67 3.85
CA ALA A 337 3.85 4.97 4.16
C ALA A 337 3.62 3.78 5.11
N TYR A 338 2.78 3.97 6.14
CA TYR A 338 2.41 2.92 7.08
C TYR A 338 1.72 1.73 6.40
N PHE A 339 0.78 2.00 5.49
CA PHE A 339 0.07 0.95 4.75
C PHE A 339 0.98 0.23 3.75
N TYR A 340 1.90 0.95 3.10
CA TYR A 340 2.84 0.39 2.13
C TYR A 340 3.88 -0.50 2.80
N HIS A 341 4.47 -0.08 3.93
CA HIS A 341 5.38 -0.92 4.74
C HIS A 341 4.74 -2.20 5.25
N ARG A 342 3.44 -2.17 5.57
CA ARG A 342 2.69 -3.35 6.01
C ARG A 342 2.14 -4.20 4.86
N SER A 343 2.33 -3.79 3.61
CA SER A 343 1.87 -4.51 2.42
C SER A 343 3.04 -4.89 1.53
N PHE A 344 3.17 -4.28 0.36
CA PHE A 344 4.15 -4.65 -0.66
C PHE A 344 5.60 -4.27 -0.30
N LEU A 345 5.81 -3.40 0.70
CA LEU A 345 7.14 -3.10 1.24
C LEU A 345 7.47 -3.88 2.52
N SER A 346 6.71 -4.94 2.84
CA SER A 346 6.96 -5.76 4.04
C SER A 346 8.15 -6.72 3.90
N GLY A 347 8.74 -6.83 2.70
CA GLY A 347 9.77 -7.82 2.37
C GLY A 347 9.22 -9.19 2.00
N ASN A 348 7.89 -9.33 1.96
CA ASN A 348 7.19 -10.56 1.63
C ASN A 348 6.25 -10.33 0.45
N HIS A 349 6.17 -11.31 -0.44
CA HIS A 349 5.13 -11.40 -1.46
C HIS A 349 3.79 -11.66 -0.78
N GLY A 350 2.84 -10.76 -1.00
CA GLY A 350 1.44 -10.96 -0.62
C GLY A 350 0.68 -11.70 -1.73
N GLN A 351 -0.45 -12.32 -1.39
CA GLN A 351 -1.35 -12.85 -2.41
C GLN A 351 -1.98 -11.68 -3.21
N ILE A 352 -2.06 -11.83 -4.54
CA ILE A 352 -2.48 -10.79 -5.49
C ILE A 352 -3.92 -10.30 -5.20
N ASP A 353 -4.81 -11.23 -4.89
CA ASP A 353 -6.23 -11.01 -4.55
C ASP A 353 -6.39 -10.15 -3.29
N LYS A 354 -5.62 -10.44 -2.24
CA LYS A 354 -5.62 -9.67 -0.98
C LYS A 354 -5.11 -8.26 -1.18
N TRP A 355 -4.21 -8.03 -2.14
CA TRP A 355 -3.72 -6.70 -2.45
C TRP A 355 -4.73 -5.89 -3.27
N MET A 356 -5.27 -6.47 -4.34
CA MET A 356 -6.26 -5.82 -5.21
C MET A 356 -7.60 -5.54 -4.50
N SER A 357 -7.87 -6.23 -3.39
CA SER A 357 -9.13 -6.10 -2.63
C SER A 357 -10.36 -6.33 -3.50
N GLN A 358 -10.25 -7.23 -4.48
CA GLN A 358 -11.28 -7.62 -5.44
C GLN A 358 -11.52 -9.12 -5.37
N SER A 359 -12.78 -9.53 -5.53
CA SER A 359 -13.12 -10.93 -5.77
C SER A 359 -12.74 -11.29 -7.20
N LEU A 360 -11.77 -12.19 -7.37
CA LEU A 360 -11.39 -12.68 -8.68
C LEU A 360 -12.46 -13.60 -9.23
N GLY A 361 -12.74 -13.50 -10.54
CA GLY A 361 -13.51 -14.54 -11.22
C GLY A 361 -12.74 -15.86 -11.22
N MET A 362 -13.44 -16.99 -11.34
CA MET A 362 -12.82 -18.32 -11.31
C MET A 362 -11.67 -18.48 -12.34
N LYS A 363 -11.80 -17.85 -13.52
CA LYS A 363 -10.75 -17.88 -14.56
C LYS A 363 -9.50 -17.10 -14.15
N ASP A 364 -9.69 -15.94 -13.53
CA ASP A 364 -8.59 -15.09 -13.06
C ASP A 364 -7.87 -15.76 -11.88
N GLU A 365 -8.61 -16.46 -11.02
CA GLU A 365 -8.04 -17.25 -9.94
C GLU A 365 -7.15 -18.38 -10.45
N ILE A 366 -7.55 -19.06 -11.53
CA ILE A 366 -6.74 -20.09 -12.17
C ILE A 366 -5.47 -19.46 -12.77
N LEU A 367 -5.60 -18.38 -13.54
CA LEU A 367 -4.47 -17.70 -14.18
C LEU A 367 -3.43 -17.23 -13.15
N ILE A 368 -3.88 -16.61 -12.06
CA ILE A 368 -2.99 -16.07 -11.02
C ILE A 368 -2.21 -17.18 -10.29
N LYS A 369 -2.77 -18.40 -10.25
CA LYS A 369 -2.12 -19.58 -9.67
C LYS A 369 -1.19 -20.29 -10.66
N GLU A 370 -1.14 -19.89 -11.92
CA GLU A 370 -0.18 -20.46 -12.88
C GLU A 370 1.25 -20.04 -12.50
N PRO A 371 2.21 -20.98 -12.38
CA PRO A 371 3.57 -20.66 -11.94
C PRO A 371 4.27 -19.58 -12.78
N MET A 372 4.03 -19.60 -14.10
CA MET A 372 4.58 -18.60 -15.02
C MET A 372 4.06 -17.20 -14.74
N PHE A 373 2.76 -17.06 -14.44
CA PHE A 373 2.15 -15.78 -14.11
C PHE A 373 2.60 -15.30 -12.73
N GLU A 374 2.65 -16.21 -11.76
CA GLU A 374 3.11 -15.92 -10.41
C GLU A 374 4.57 -15.42 -10.41
N GLU A 375 5.46 -16.09 -11.14
CA GLU A 375 6.87 -15.69 -11.25
C GLU A 375 7.03 -14.34 -11.96
N PHE A 376 6.33 -14.15 -13.08
CA PHE A 376 6.30 -12.88 -13.79
C PHE A 376 5.84 -11.72 -12.89
N TRP A 377 4.73 -11.91 -12.18
CA TRP A 377 4.17 -10.90 -11.29
C TRP A 377 5.12 -10.60 -10.12
N HIS A 378 5.66 -11.63 -9.47
CA HIS A 378 6.62 -11.45 -8.39
C HIS A 378 7.86 -10.68 -8.86
N ARG A 379 8.37 -10.98 -10.06
CA ARG A 379 9.53 -10.30 -10.62
C ARG A 379 9.25 -8.82 -10.89
N ASP A 380 8.07 -8.49 -11.42
CA ASP A 380 7.65 -7.11 -11.68
C ASP A 380 7.46 -6.31 -10.38
N VAL A 381 6.80 -6.90 -9.38
CA VAL A 381 6.63 -6.28 -8.07
C VAL A 381 7.98 -6.05 -7.39
N GLU A 382 8.86 -7.06 -7.38
CA GLU A 382 10.22 -6.95 -6.84
C GLU A 382 11.01 -5.81 -7.49
N GLU A 383 10.92 -5.68 -8.80
CA GLU A 383 11.56 -4.60 -9.53
C GLU A 383 10.96 -3.24 -9.13
N SER A 384 9.63 -3.14 -9.06
CA SER A 384 8.95 -1.88 -8.69
C SER A 384 9.35 -1.37 -7.30
N ILE A 385 9.58 -2.28 -6.35
CA ILE A 385 9.92 -1.95 -4.95
C ILE A 385 11.42 -1.95 -4.65
N ARG A 386 12.27 -2.24 -5.65
CA ARG A 386 13.73 -2.39 -5.50
C ARG A 386 14.38 -1.31 -4.64
N GLN A 387 13.96 -0.06 -4.80
CA GLN A 387 14.55 1.10 -4.10
C GLN A 387 14.15 1.17 -2.61
N GLY A 388 13.15 0.40 -2.18
CA GLY A 388 12.65 0.36 -0.79
C GLY A 388 11.99 1.66 -0.31
N SER A 389 11.84 2.66 -1.18
CA SER A 389 11.33 3.99 -0.84
C SER A 389 9.81 4.05 -0.94
N THR A 390 9.14 4.48 0.13
CA THR A 390 7.70 4.79 0.09
C THR A 390 7.39 6.08 -0.68
N LYS A 391 8.38 6.98 -0.85
CA LYS A 391 8.18 8.32 -1.40
C LYS A 391 7.59 8.27 -2.81
N SER A 392 8.18 7.50 -3.72
CA SER A 392 7.75 7.39 -5.12
C SER A 392 6.33 6.83 -5.25
N PHE A 393 5.97 5.85 -4.40
CA PHE A 393 4.61 5.32 -4.35
C PHE A 393 3.60 6.35 -3.82
N ILE A 394 3.98 7.13 -2.81
CA ILE A 394 3.12 8.20 -2.30
C ILE A 394 2.90 9.27 -3.36
N GLU A 395 3.95 9.70 -4.05
CA GLU A 395 3.87 10.66 -5.15
C GLU A 395 2.96 10.15 -6.27
N GLU A 396 3.10 8.88 -6.67
CA GLU A 396 2.23 8.28 -7.68
C GLU A 396 0.78 8.18 -7.22
N ALA A 397 0.53 7.81 -5.96
CA ALA A 397 -0.83 7.79 -5.39
C ALA A 397 -1.45 9.19 -5.32
N VAL A 398 -0.67 10.21 -5.01
CA VAL A 398 -1.12 11.62 -5.00
C VAL A 398 -1.51 12.07 -6.40
N LEU A 399 -0.77 11.69 -7.45
CA LEU A 399 -1.11 12.02 -8.83
C LEU A 399 -2.50 11.52 -9.23
N GLN A 400 -2.94 10.37 -8.70
CA GLN A 400 -4.27 9.79 -8.95
C GLN A 400 -5.45 10.64 -8.47
N VAL A 401 -5.20 11.52 -7.49
CA VAL A 401 -6.25 12.31 -6.81
C VAL A 401 -6.03 13.82 -6.89
N SER A 402 -4.89 14.24 -7.46
CA SER A 402 -4.49 15.63 -7.66
C SER A 402 -5.19 16.26 -8.86
N ASN A 403 -5.25 17.59 -8.91
CA ASN A 403 -5.70 18.27 -10.13
C ASN A 403 -4.62 18.11 -11.21
N TRP A 404 -5.00 17.53 -12.35
CA TRP A 404 -4.10 17.23 -13.46
C TRP A 404 -3.68 18.47 -14.26
N GLY A 405 -4.32 19.62 -14.04
CA GLY A 405 -4.04 20.86 -14.78
C GLY A 405 -4.68 20.89 -16.18
N PHE A 406 -5.44 19.87 -16.53
CA PHE A 406 -6.28 19.79 -17.72
C PHE A 406 -7.47 18.87 -17.44
N SER A 407 -8.57 19.09 -18.17
CA SER A 407 -9.71 18.17 -18.20
C SER A 407 -9.59 17.22 -19.40
N ILE A 408 -10.18 16.03 -19.29
CA ILE A 408 -10.31 15.12 -20.44
C ILE A 408 -11.12 15.77 -21.58
N ALA A 409 -12.04 16.69 -21.25
CA ALA A 409 -12.77 17.45 -22.26
C ALA A 409 -11.87 18.33 -23.14
N ASP A 410 -10.70 18.75 -22.62
CA ASP A 410 -9.73 19.57 -23.36
C ASP A 410 -9.00 18.76 -24.45
N LEU A 411 -9.07 17.43 -24.38
CA LEU A 411 -8.46 16.53 -25.36
C LEU A 411 -9.37 16.29 -26.57
N GLN A 412 -10.68 16.54 -26.43
CA GLN A 412 -11.62 16.36 -27.54
C GLN A 412 -11.34 17.36 -28.65
N VAL A 413 -11.45 16.90 -29.89
CA VAL A 413 -11.30 17.77 -31.06
C VAL A 413 -12.41 18.79 -31.07
N GLN A 414 -12.06 20.04 -30.85
CA GLN A 414 -12.97 21.18 -30.86
C GLN A 414 -12.56 22.14 -31.96
N ARG A 415 -13.55 22.67 -32.68
CA ARG A 415 -13.32 23.74 -33.65
C ARG A 415 -13.27 25.06 -32.89
N LYS A 416 -12.07 25.60 -32.67
CA LYS A 416 -11.88 26.87 -31.97
C LYS A 416 -11.71 27.98 -33.00
N CYS A 417 -12.83 28.65 -33.31
CA CYS A 417 -12.78 29.89 -34.06
C CYS A 417 -12.36 31.02 -33.09
N GLN A 418 -11.32 31.80 -33.40
CA GLN A 418 -11.03 33.00 -32.63
C GLN A 418 -12.18 33.99 -32.80
N GLY A 419 -12.91 34.32 -31.72
CA GLY A 419 -13.88 35.41 -31.79
C GLY A 419 -14.81 35.53 -30.59
N ASN A 420 -14.45 36.39 -29.63
CA ASN A 420 -15.44 37.10 -28.82
C ASN A 420 -15.09 38.59 -28.86
N GLY A 421 -15.65 39.29 -29.85
CA GLY A 421 -15.51 40.74 -29.99
C GLY A 421 -16.10 41.25 -31.31
N PHE A 422 -16.80 42.39 -31.26
CA PHE A 422 -17.43 43.04 -32.42
C PHE A 422 -16.42 43.32 -33.56
N LEU A 423 -15.17 43.64 -33.22
CA LEU A 423 -14.09 43.89 -34.19
C LEU A 423 -13.69 42.63 -34.97
N LEU A 424 -13.65 41.46 -34.32
CA LEU A 424 -13.32 40.19 -34.96
C LEU A 424 -14.48 39.66 -35.81
N TRP A 425 -15.73 39.94 -35.40
CA TRP A 425 -16.92 39.68 -36.23
C TRP A 425 -16.90 40.51 -37.52
N LEU A 426 -16.48 41.79 -37.46
CA LEU A 426 -16.32 42.63 -38.64
C LEU A 426 -15.19 42.12 -39.56
N GLN A 427 -14.05 41.70 -39.00
CA GLN A 427 -12.96 41.04 -39.75
C GLN A 427 -13.40 39.72 -40.38
N SER A 428 -14.27 38.95 -39.72
CA SER A 428 -14.83 37.71 -40.27
C SER A 428 -15.71 37.92 -41.50
N MET A 429 -16.28 39.10 -41.71
CA MET A 429 -17.05 39.40 -42.92
C MET A 429 -16.14 39.80 -44.10
N ILE A 430 -14.89 40.16 -43.84
CA ILE A 430 -13.92 40.62 -44.84
C ILE A 430 -12.90 39.52 -45.18
N SER A 431 -12.58 38.62 -44.25
CA SER A 431 -11.69 37.48 -44.44
C SER A 431 -12.30 36.21 -43.85
N HIS A 432 -12.18 35.07 -44.53
CA HIS A 432 -12.51 33.77 -43.96
C HIS A 432 -11.67 33.55 -42.69
N VAL A 433 -12.27 33.65 -41.51
CA VAL A 433 -11.60 33.27 -40.26
C VAL A 433 -11.42 31.76 -40.30
N GLU A 434 -10.19 31.31 -40.49
CA GLU A 434 -9.83 29.90 -40.39
C GLU A 434 -10.02 29.46 -38.94
N CYS A 435 -11.05 28.66 -38.70
CA CYS A 435 -11.22 28.01 -37.41
C CYS A 435 -10.23 26.86 -37.30
N GLU A 436 -9.34 26.92 -36.31
CA GLU A 436 -8.38 25.87 -36.03
C GLU A 436 -9.06 24.72 -35.27
N LEU A 437 -8.71 23.47 -35.62
CA LEU A 437 -9.09 22.30 -34.84
C LEU A 437 -8.09 22.17 -33.68
N VAL A 438 -8.59 22.29 -32.45
CA VAL A 438 -7.81 22.19 -31.22
C VAL A 438 -8.15 20.87 -30.54
N GLY A 439 -7.16 20.19 -29.96
CA GLY A 439 -7.32 18.89 -29.28
C GLY A 439 -6.50 17.79 -29.92
N PHE A 440 -6.63 16.56 -29.41
CA PHE A 440 -5.91 15.41 -29.96
C PHE A 440 -6.69 14.82 -31.14
N LEU A 441 -6.08 14.83 -32.33
CA LEU A 441 -6.69 14.38 -33.58
C LEU A 441 -6.55 12.88 -33.86
N GLY A 442 -5.69 12.18 -33.11
CA GLY A 442 -5.45 10.75 -33.32
C GLY A 442 -6.52 9.86 -32.68
N PRO A 443 -6.52 8.56 -33.01
CA PRO A 443 -7.41 7.60 -32.39
C PRO A 443 -7.11 7.40 -30.90
N ILE A 444 -8.17 7.34 -30.09
CA ILE A 444 -8.13 6.93 -28.69
C ILE A 444 -9.05 5.72 -28.54
N HIS A 445 -8.48 4.59 -28.15
CA HIS A 445 -9.22 3.36 -27.88
C HIS A 445 -9.25 3.06 -26.39
N ILE A 446 -10.45 2.86 -25.85
CA ILE A 446 -10.68 2.58 -24.43
C ILE A 446 -11.40 1.25 -24.29
N TRP A 447 -10.81 0.34 -23.50
CA TRP A 447 -11.43 -0.90 -23.10
C TRP A 447 -11.69 -0.88 -21.60
N GLN A 448 -12.95 -0.77 -21.21
CA GLN A 448 -13.37 -0.99 -19.83
C GLN A 448 -13.63 -2.48 -19.65
N VAL A 449 -12.82 -3.12 -18.81
CA VAL A 449 -13.16 -4.45 -18.31
C VAL A 449 -14.19 -4.24 -17.21
N CYS A 450 -15.47 -4.22 -17.57
CA CYS A 450 -16.54 -4.38 -16.57
C CYS A 450 -16.51 -5.83 -16.12
N GLU A 451 -16.35 -6.04 -14.81
CA GLU A 451 -16.79 -7.28 -14.14
C GLU A 451 -18.24 -7.55 -14.58
N MET A 452 -18.47 -8.70 -15.22
CA MET A 452 -19.81 -9.29 -15.35
C MET A 452 -20.07 -10.18 -14.16
#